data_AF-A0A0J7IXU7-F1
#
_entry.id   AF-A0A0J7IXU7-F1
#
_cell.length_a   1.000
_cell.length_b   1.000
_cell.length_c   1.000
_cell.angle_alpha   90.00
_cell.angle_beta   90.00
_cell.angle_gamma   90.00
#
_symmetry.space_group_name_H-M   'P 1'
#
loop_
_entity.id
_entity.type
_entity.pdbx_description
1 polymer ?
#
loop_
_entity_poly.entity_id
_entity_poly.type
_entity_poly.pdbx_seq_one_letter_code
_entity_poly.pdbx_strand_id
1 'polypeptide(L)' 'MKTSSYPFKAQLALKSDAELIETFNREVGNGGWGSARAEFLAALKQEFLNRSLCCSLIINGNSMSLSRRITMDGGVIRFA' A
#
# COMPACT_ATOMS: atom_id res chain seq x y z
N MET A 1 0.28 11.66 -18.76
CA MET A 1 0.59 10.88 -17.54
C MET A 1 2.07 10.98 -17.27
N LYS A 2 2.50 11.46 -16.08
CA LYS A 2 3.92 11.38 -15.71
C LYS A 2 4.25 9.91 -15.46
N THR A 3 5.07 9.32 -16.31
CA THR A 3 5.63 7.99 -16.07
C THR A 3 6.53 8.11 -14.84
N SER A 4 6.16 7.45 -13.74
CA SER A 4 7.02 7.32 -12.57
C SER A 4 8.37 6.75 -13.02
N SER A 5 9.48 7.36 -12.61
CA SER A 5 10.82 6.84 -12.91
C SER A 5 11.09 5.52 -12.20
N TYR A 6 10.24 5.13 -11.24
CA TYR A 6 10.43 3.96 -10.40
C TYR A 6 9.50 2.81 -10.82
N PRO A 7 10.01 1.57 -10.95
CA PRO A 7 9.22 0.43 -11.38
C PRO A 7 8.34 -0.17 -10.26
N PHE A 8 7.90 0.62 -9.27
CA PHE A 8 7.21 0.11 -8.08
C PHE A 8 5.91 -0.62 -8.41
N LYS A 9 5.13 -0.14 -9.40
CA LYS A 9 3.88 -0.80 -9.81
C LYS A 9 4.11 -2.25 -10.25
N ALA A 10 5.11 -2.48 -11.11
CA ALA A 10 5.44 -3.82 -11.59
C ALA A 10 5.95 -4.72 -10.45
N GLN A 11 6.77 -4.17 -9.55
CA GLN A 11 7.28 -4.92 -8.40
C GLN A 11 6.18 -5.31 -7.41
N LEU A 12 5.23 -4.43 -7.16
CA LEU A 12 4.12 -4.66 -6.23
C LEU A 12 3.08 -5.63 -6.82
N ALA A 13 2.84 -5.58 -8.14
CA ALA A 13 1.96 -6.53 -8.82
C ALA A 13 2.44 -7.99 -8.72
N LEU A 14 3.75 -8.22 -8.59
CA LEU A 14 4.33 -9.56 -8.43
C LEU A 14 4.21 -10.13 -7.01
N LYS A 15 3.81 -9.31 -6.03
CA LYS A 15 3.70 -9.75 -4.63
C LYS A 15 2.40 -10.51 -4.38
N SER A 16 2.42 -11.48 -3.48
CA SER A 16 1.21 -12.03 -2.87
C SER A 16 0.54 -11.00 -1.96
N ASP A 17 -0.72 -11.25 -1.58
CA ASP A 17 -1.44 -10.35 -0.68
C ASP A 17 -0.76 -10.26 0.70
N ALA A 18 -0.25 -11.39 1.22
CA ALA A 18 0.50 -11.40 2.47
C ALA A 18 1.76 -10.52 2.38
N GLU A 19 2.50 -10.60 1.28
CA GLU A 19 3.66 -9.73 1.06
C GLU A 19 3.29 -8.26 0.89
N LEU A 20 2.14 -7.93 0.30
CA LEU A 20 1.64 -6.55 0.23
C LEU A 20 1.31 -6.01 1.62
N ILE A 21 0.67 -6.82 2.45
CA ILE A 21 0.38 -6.48 3.85
C ILE A 21 1.67 -6.25 4.64
N GLU A 22 2.66 -7.12 4.50
CA GLU A 22 3.98 -6.93 5.10
C GLU A 22 4.67 -5.67 4.59
N THR A 23 4.60 -5.42 3.29
CA THR A 23 5.17 -4.23 2.65
C THR A 23 4.56 -2.95 3.22
N PHE A 24 3.24 -2.90 3.35
CA PHE A 24 2.54 -1.80 4.02
C PHE A 24 2.98 -1.66 5.48
N ASN A 25 3.03 -2.76 6.22
CA ASN A 25 3.36 -2.77 7.64
C ASN A 25 4.79 -2.29 7.94
N ARG A 26 5.71 -2.35 6.97
CA ARG A 26 7.06 -1.76 7.09
C ARG A 26 7.04 -0.23 6.99
N GLU A 27 6.04 0.34 6.33
CA GLU A 27 5.87 1.79 6.19
C GLU A 27 5.13 2.43 7.37
N VAL A 28 4.46 1.63 8.20
CA VAL A 28 3.79 2.09 9.43
C VAL A 28 4.82 2.61 10.42
N GLY A 29 4.65 3.85 10.87
CA GLY A 29 5.60 4.52 11.77
C GLY A 29 6.86 5.06 11.08
N ASN A 30 7.01 4.88 9.76
CA ASN A 30 8.11 5.49 9.02
C ASN A 30 7.85 6.99 8.81
N GLY A 31 8.63 7.83 9.50
CA GLY A 31 8.54 9.30 9.45
C GLY A 31 9.33 9.97 8.30
N GLY A 32 10.12 9.22 7.54
CA GLY A 32 10.91 9.79 6.44
C GLY A 32 10.04 10.24 5.27
N TRP A 33 10.35 11.39 4.64
CA TRP A 33 9.64 11.88 3.47
C TRP A 33 10.59 12.08 2.28
N GLY A 34 10.15 11.66 1.09
CA GLY A 34 10.90 11.82 -0.15
C GLY A 34 10.09 11.39 -1.36
N SER A 35 10.46 11.89 -2.55
CA SER A 35 9.71 11.66 -3.80
C SER A 35 9.57 10.17 -4.13
N ALA A 36 10.63 9.38 -3.95
CA ALA A 36 10.60 7.94 -4.16
C ALA A 36 9.56 7.26 -3.24
N ARG A 37 9.49 7.66 -1.96
CA ARG A 37 8.51 7.14 -1.00
C ARG A 37 7.08 7.53 -1.39
N ALA A 38 6.87 8.78 -1.79
CA ALA A 38 5.55 9.24 -2.23
C ALA A 38 5.06 8.44 -3.45
N GLU A 39 5.93 8.20 -4.44
CA GLU A 39 5.62 7.37 -5.60
C GLU A 39 5.39 5.90 -5.25
N PHE A 40 6.18 5.35 -4.32
CA PHE A 40 6.01 4.00 -3.80
C PHE A 40 4.66 3.81 -3.10
N LEU A 41 4.29 4.72 -2.18
CA LEU A 41 3.01 4.66 -1.46
C LEU A 41 1.81 4.82 -2.41
N ALA A 42 1.94 5.67 -3.43
CA ALA A 42 0.92 5.80 -4.46
C ALA A 42 0.76 4.49 -5.27
N ALA A 43 1.86 3.83 -5.62
CA ALA A 43 1.81 2.53 -6.30
C ALA A 43 1.23 1.42 -5.40
N LEU A 44 1.59 1.39 -4.13
CA LEU A 44 1.07 0.45 -3.14
C LEU A 44 -0.44 0.60 -2.95
N LYS A 45 -0.91 1.85 -2.81
CA LYS A 45 -2.35 2.16 -2.76
C LYS A 45 -3.08 1.65 -4.01
N GLN A 46 -2.53 1.91 -5.19
CA GLN A 46 -3.15 1.46 -6.45
C GLN A 46 -3.26 -0.06 -6.51
N GLU A 47 -2.23 -0.78 -6.06
CA GLU A 47 -2.28 -2.24 -6.05
C GLU A 47 -3.34 -2.79 -5.08
N PHE A 48 -3.46 -2.20 -3.89
CA PHE A 48 -4.55 -2.52 -2.95
C PHE A 48 -5.94 -2.33 -3.58
N LEU A 49 -6.15 -1.26 -4.34
CA LEU A 49 -7.40 -0.98 -5.04
C LEU A 49 -7.64 -1.95 -6.22
N ASN A 50 -6.60 -2.28 -6.98
CA ASN A 50 -6.69 -3.19 -8.12
C ASN A 50 -7.15 -4.60 -7.70
N ARG A 51 -6.70 -5.07 -6.53
CA ARG A 51 -7.06 -6.38 -5.99
C ARG A 51 -8.45 -6.44 -5.36
N SER A 52 -9.22 -5.34 -5.43
CA SER A 52 -10.56 -5.24 -4.82
C SER A 52 -10.59 -5.63 -3.34
N LEU A 53 -9.46 -5.48 -2.65
CA LEU A 53 -9.36 -5.71 -1.22
C LEU A 53 -10.22 -4.67 -0.50
N CYS A 54 -10.93 -5.08 0.56
CA CYS A 54 -11.70 -4.15 1.40
C CYS A 54 -10.76 -3.23 2.20
N CYS A 55 -10.20 -2.22 1.54
CA CYS A 55 -9.17 -1.34 2.08
C CYS A 55 -9.71 -0.04 2.67
N SER A 56 -11.02 0.11 2.80
CA SER A 56 -11.65 1.33 3.35
C SER A 56 -11.17 1.68 4.76
N LEU A 57 -10.64 0.69 5.49
CA LEU A 57 -10.03 0.87 6.82
C LEU A 57 -8.79 1.78 6.78
N ILE A 58 -8.05 1.78 5.68
CA ILE A 58 -6.78 2.49 5.53
C ILE A 58 -6.77 3.47 4.34
N ILE A 59 -7.63 3.30 3.34
CA ILE A 59 -7.72 4.18 2.17
C ILE A 59 -9.01 4.97 2.25
N ASN A 60 -8.90 6.30 2.26
CA ASN A 60 -10.04 7.22 2.19
C ASN A 60 -9.82 8.23 1.08
N GLY A 61 -10.64 8.16 0.02
CA GLY A 61 -10.53 9.04 -1.13
C GLY A 61 -9.12 8.99 -1.72
N ASN A 62 -8.41 10.12 -1.66
CA ASN A 62 -7.04 10.21 -2.20
C ASN A 62 -5.92 9.85 -1.21
N SER A 63 -6.20 9.62 0.08
CA SER A 63 -5.18 9.30 1.08
C SER A 63 -5.10 7.80 1.41
N MET A 64 -3.97 7.40 2.00
CA MET A 64 -3.76 6.09 2.62
C MET A 64 -3.11 6.31 3.99
N SER A 65 -3.76 5.84 5.05
CA SER A 65 -3.30 5.94 6.44
C SER A 65 -2.21 4.91 6.70
N LEU A 66 -1.10 5.36 7.31
CA LEU A 66 0.01 4.52 7.78
C LEU A 66 0.13 4.53 9.31
N SER A 67 -0.97 4.82 10.02
CA SER A 67 -0.95 4.98 11.48
C SER A 67 -0.93 3.65 12.25
N ARG A 68 -1.41 2.56 11.64
CA ARG A 68 -1.58 1.27 12.28
C ARG A 68 -1.23 0.14 11.33
N ARG A 69 -0.64 -0.92 11.88
CA ARG A 69 -0.39 -2.17 11.16
C ARG A 69 -1.71 -2.86 10.84
N ILE A 70 -1.69 -3.67 9.79
CA ILE A 70 -2.85 -4.41 9.31
C ILE A 70 -2.53 -5.89 9.12
N THR A 71 -3.58 -6.70 9.14
CA THR A 71 -3.59 -8.10 8.74
C THR A 71 -4.68 -8.30 7.68
N MET A 72 -4.61 -9.43 6.97
CA MET A 72 -5.65 -9.84 6.04
C MET A 72 -6.17 -11.21 6.42
N ASP A 73 -7.49 -11.34 6.50
CA ASP A 73 -8.19 -12.58 6.79
C ASP A 73 -9.41 -12.68 5.86
N GLY A 74 -9.43 -13.71 5.01
CA GLY A 74 -10.49 -13.91 4.02
C GLY A 74 -10.69 -12.75 3.02
N GLY A 75 -9.61 -12.03 2.66
CA GLY A 75 -9.69 -10.87 1.76
C GLY A 75 -10.15 -9.56 2.43
N VAL A 76 -10.38 -9.59 3.75
CA VAL A 76 -10.76 -8.41 4.53
C VAL A 76 -9.55 -7.91 5.31
N ILE A 77 -9.24 -6.62 5.15
CA ILE A 77 -8.18 -5.95 5.91
C ILE A 77 -8.71 -5.59 7.31
N ARG A 78 -7.91 -5.90 8.33
CA ARG A 78 -8.17 -5.56 9.74
C ARG A 78 -6.93 -4.95 10.36
N PHE A 79 -7.08 -4.23 11.46
CA PHE A 79 -5.91 -3.82 12.24
C PHE A 79 -5.27 -5.03 12.90
N ALA A 80 -3.94 -5.05 12.88
CA ALA A 80 -3.11 -6.00 13.62
C ALA A 80 -3.09 -5.63 15.12
#